data_AF-A0A1V8T7C5-F1
#
_entry.id   AF-A0A1V8T7C5-F1
#
_cell.length_a   1.000
_cell.length_b   1.000
_cell.length_c   1.000
_cell.angle_alpha   90.00
_cell.angle_beta   90.00
_cell.angle_gamma   90.00
#
_symmetry.space_group_name_H-M   'P 1'
#
loop_
_entity.id
_entity.type
_entity.pdbx_description
1 polymer ?
#
loop_
_entity_poly.entity_id
_entity_poly.type
_entity_poly.pdbx_seq_one_letter_code
_entity_poly.pdbx_strand_id
1 'polypeptide(L)'
;MALIDPTLHIEVQLTSSIPQATQQAIRAEVAKWVDQLYKSVEIGSRLEYNKRLKHEKMIGRVQVVDFTGPPQASTWVEVEGVKLDVQTYHLRQPTETGNRRFVEQDDHTSQARSLALPNALLNDEWDSLIFDDALPARLLRYLVRMAAMMSQPDLNLATFNWNRLCLLHGPPGSGKSTLCRALAQKMAIRLGEKFAAADLVEINANAMLSKYFGESGKLIESTFDGVMERAKDGKKLVIVVIDEVETIAGSRKMASGGGECHDGLRATNQLLTALDRLRHLPNVITLCTSNMIEAIDPAFLDRVDIKQYIPSPSTSAIYNIFRSCLNELIRSKLITADDDVPTLATTHMTLHDSLESAGFRLSKVAEKCAKFAVSGRTLRRLPVLGLATYTWGAAQTLDNAVAALEKAVEQEVLSRAE
;
A
#
# COMPACT_ATOMS: atom_id res chain seq x y z
N MET A 1 4.28 -33.21 2.85
CA MET A 1 2.93 -32.66 3.08
C MET A 1 3.06 -31.15 3.06
N ALA A 2 2.39 -30.44 2.14
CA ALA A 2 2.47 -28.98 2.10
C ALA A 2 1.84 -28.44 3.40
N LEU A 3 2.58 -27.61 4.14
CA LEU A 3 2.13 -27.03 5.42
C LEU A 3 1.06 -25.94 5.23
N ILE A 4 0.75 -25.59 3.98
CA ILE A 4 -0.19 -24.53 3.59
C ILE A 4 -1.09 -25.10 2.51
N ASP A 5 -2.39 -25.08 2.75
CA ASP A 5 -3.37 -25.40 1.72
C ASP A 5 -3.30 -24.35 0.60
N PRO A 6 -3.13 -24.78 -0.66
CA PRO A 6 -3.05 -23.85 -1.77
C PRO A 6 -4.38 -23.10 -1.88
N THR A 7 -4.30 -21.77 -1.89
CA THR A 7 -5.46 -20.87 -1.95
C THR A 7 -5.25 -19.84 -3.06
N LEU A 8 -6.21 -19.74 -3.97
CA LEU A 8 -6.26 -18.73 -5.00
C LEU A 8 -7.18 -17.59 -4.54
N HIS A 9 -6.65 -16.37 -4.52
CA HIS A 9 -7.39 -15.19 -4.10
C HIS A 9 -7.98 -14.46 -5.30
N ILE A 10 -9.30 -14.23 -5.27
CA ILE A 10 -10.07 -13.57 -6.32
C ILE A 10 -10.81 -12.38 -5.72
N GLU A 11 -10.65 -11.22 -6.34
CA GLU A 11 -11.31 -9.97 -5.94
C GLU A 11 -12.43 -9.63 -6.94
N VAL A 12 -13.64 -9.42 -6.42
CA VAL A 12 -14.85 -9.10 -7.18
C VAL A 12 -15.31 -7.69 -6.82
N GLN A 13 -15.09 -6.75 -7.73
CA GLN A 13 -15.55 -5.38 -7.58
C GLN A 13 -17.02 -5.26 -7.96
N LEU A 14 -17.83 -4.76 -7.04
CA LEU A 14 -19.26 -4.54 -7.19
C LEU A 14 -19.56 -3.12 -7.69
N THR A 15 -20.59 -3.00 -8.53
CA THR A 15 -21.03 -1.71 -9.11
C THR A 15 -21.70 -0.81 -8.07
N SER A 16 -22.34 -1.39 -7.05
CA SER A 16 -22.99 -0.68 -5.95
C SER A 16 -22.80 -1.39 -4.61
N SER A 17 -23.07 -0.69 -3.51
CA SER A 17 -23.20 -1.33 -2.19
C SER A 17 -24.42 -2.24 -2.17
N ILE A 18 -24.25 -3.48 -1.70
CA ILE A 18 -25.31 -4.50 -1.62
C ILE A 18 -25.26 -5.23 -0.27
N PRO A 19 -26.38 -5.85 0.17
CA PRO A 19 -26.45 -6.58 1.43
C PRO A 19 -25.45 -7.75 1.52
N GLN A 20 -24.98 -8.05 2.72
CA GLN A 20 -23.98 -9.11 2.97
C GLN A 20 -24.44 -10.50 2.50
N ALA A 21 -25.73 -10.82 2.61
CA ALA A 21 -26.28 -12.09 2.11
C ALA A 21 -26.13 -12.21 0.57
N THR A 22 -26.37 -11.13 -0.17
CA THR A 22 -26.18 -11.09 -1.63
C THR A 22 -24.70 -11.18 -1.99
N GLN A 23 -23.83 -10.52 -1.23
CA GLN A 23 -22.39 -10.64 -1.41
C GLN A 23 -21.92 -12.10 -1.26
N GLN A 24 -22.39 -12.81 -0.24
CA GLN A 24 -22.07 -14.22 -0.02
C GLN A 24 -22.55 -15.10 -1.18
N ALA A 25 -23.75 -14.84 -1.71
CA ALA A 25 -24.25 -15.54 -2.90
C ALA A 25 -23.35 -15.29 -4.13
N ILE A 26 -22.91 -14.05 -4.36
CA ILE A 26 -22.00 -13.71 -5.47
C ILE A 26 -20.64 -14.40 -5.29
N ARG A 27 -20.08 -14.45 -4.09
CA ARG A 27 -18.81 -15.14 -3.82
C ARG A 27 -18.89 -16.62 -4.17
N ALA A 28 -19.95 -17.31 -3.71
CA ALA A 28 -20.18 -18.71 -4.00
C ALA A 28 -20.42 -18.97 -5.50
N GLU A 29 -21.16 -18.08 -6.16
CA GLU A 29 -21.41 -18.14 -7.59
C GLU A 29 -20.12 -18.00 -8.42
N VAL A 30 -19.30 -16.99 -8.12
CA VAL A 30 -18.03 -16.76 -8.80
C VAL A 30 -17.05 -17.90 -8.53
N ALA A 31 -16.97 -18.42 -7.30
CA ALA A 31 -16.13 -19.57 -6.99
C ALA A 31 -16.51 -20.78 -7.85
N LYS A 32 -17.80 -21.12 -7.91
CA LYS A 32 -18.30 -22.22 -8.75
C LYS A 32 -18.06 -21.98 -10.24
N TRP A 33 -18.23 -20.74 -10.70
CA TRP A 33 -17.99 -20.36 -12.09
C TRP A 33 -16.51 -20.53 -12.49
N VAL A 34 -15.57 -20.12 -11.63
CA VAL A 34 -14.13 -20.30 -11.89
C VAL A 34 -13.76 -21.78 -11.92
N ASP A 35 -14.19 -22.54 -10.90
CA ASP A 35 -13.94 -23.98 -10.78
C ASP A 35 -14.43 -24.78 -12.00
N GLN A 36 -15.57 -24.40 -12.58
CA GLN A 36 -16.16 -25.14 -13.70
C GLN A 36 -15.59 -24.80 -15.08
N LEU A 37 -15.13 -23.57 -15.29
CA LEU A 37 -14.75 -23.09 -16.62
C LEU A 37 -13.26 -22.96 -16.85
N TYR A 38 -12.47 -22.81 -15.79
CA TYR A 38 -11.04 -22.56 -15.89
C TYR A 38 -10.27 -23.76 -15.36
N LYS A 39 -9.43 -24.34 -16.23
CA LYS A 39 -8.43 -25.33 -15.78
C LYS A 39 -7.27 -24.66 -15.08
N SER A 40 -6.84 -23.53 -15.62
CA SER A 40 -5.75 -22.71 -15.10
C SER A 40 -6.08 -21.24 -15.25
N VAL A 41 -5.56 -20.42 -14.35
CA VAL A 41 -5.71 -18.96 -14.36
C VAL A 41 -4.38 -18.29 -14.08
N GLU A 42 -4.19 -17.10 -14.65
CA GLU A 42 -2.99 -16.30 -14.45
C GLU A 42 -3.19 -15.28 -13.32
N ILE A 43 -2.23 -15.19 -12.40
CA ILE A 43 -2.21 -14.18 -11.33
C ILE A 43 -2.07 -12.78 -11.94
N GLY A 44 -2.94 -11.86 -11.52
CA GLY A 44 -3.03 -10.49 -12.05
C GLY A 44 -4.07 -10.33 -13.16
N SER A 45 -4.52 -11.44 -13.76
CA SER A 45 -5.45 -11.40 -14.90
C SER A 45 -6.88 -10.99 -14.50
N ARG A 46 -7.55 -10.30 -15.42
CA ARG A 46 -8.99 -10.03 -15.35
C ARG A 46 -9.73 -11.17 -16.03
N LEU A 47 -10.72 -11.74 -15.35
CA LEU A 47 -11.55 -12.81 -15.91
C LEU A 47 -12.79 -12.22 -16.59
N GLU A 48 -13.04 -12.63 -17.84
CA GLU A 48 -14.22 -12.25 -18.60
C GLU A 48 -15.37 -13.24 -18.39
N TYR A 49 -16.51 -12.75 -17.91
CA TYR A 49 -17.65 -13.61 -17.55
C TYR A 49 -18.77 -13.68 -18.60
N ASN A 50 -18.75 -12.84 -19.64
CA ASN A 50 -19.61 -12.91 -20.84
C ASN A 50 -21.07 -13.34 -20.57
N LYS A 51 -21.71 -12.71 -19.57
CA LYS A 51 -23.11 -12.95 -19.15
C LYS A 51 -23.46 -14.35 -18.61
N ARG A 52 -22.47 -15.10 -18.13
CA ARG A 52 -22.67 -16.44 -17.53
C ARG A 52 -23.03 -16.40 -16.04
N LEU A 53 -23.00 -15.22 -15.43
CA LEU A 53 -23.26 -15.01 -14.00
C LEU A 53 -24.68 -14.46 -13.80
N LYS A 54 -25.43 -15.05 -12.86
CA LYS A 54 -26.77 -14.63 -12.44
C LYS A 54 -26.78 -13.18 -11.94
N HIS A 55 -25.73 -12.77 -11.23
CA HIS A 55 -25.61 -11.42 -10.68
C HIS A 55 -24.73 -10.50 -11.53
N GLU A 56 -24.59 -10.74 -12.84
CA GLU A 56 -23.72 -9.98 -13.75
C GLU A 56 -23.86 -8.44 -13.62
N LYS A 57 -25.09 -7.93 -13.49
CA LYS A 57 -25.38 -6.48 -13.40
C LYS A 57 -24.78 -5.82 -12.16
N MET A 58 -24.50 -6.61 -11.13
CA MET A 58 -23.91 -6.16 -9.87
C MET A 58 -22.39 -6.27 -9.86
N ILE A 59 -21.79 -6.94 -10.85
CA ILE A 59 -20.36 -7.24 -10.92
C ILE A 59 -19.68 -6.33 -11.95
N GLY A 60 -18.82 -5.43 -11.48
CA GLY A 60 -18.02 -4.55 -12.35
C GLY A 60 -16.77 -5.25 -12.88
N ARG A 61 -16.02 -5.93 -12.00
CA ARG A 61 -14.73 -6.56 -12.33
C ARG A 61 -14.53 -7.83 -11.51
N VAL A 62 -13.97 -8.86 -12.13
CA VAL A 62 -13.46 -10.06 -11.46
C VAL A 62 -11.97 -10.20 -11.79
N GLN A 63 -11.11 -10.30 -10.78
CA GLN A 63 -9.67 -10.34 -10.95
C GLN A 63 -9.03 -11.41 -10.08
N VAL A 64 -8.11 -12.18 -10.66
CA VAL A 64 -7.23 -13.09 -9.91
C VAL A 64 -6.07 -12.27 -9.40
N VAL A 65 -5.89 -12.20 -8.09
CA VAL A 65 -5.00 -11.17 -7.48
C VAL A 65 -3.78 -11.73 -6.79
N ASP A 66 -3.86 -12.94 -6.24
CA ASP A 66 -2.74 -13.54 -5.52
C ASP A 66 -2.92 -15.06 -5.41
N PHE A 67 -1.82 -15.76 -5.15
CA PHE A 67 -1.81 -17.18 -4.83
C PHE A 67 -1.02 -17.40 -3.54
N THR A 68 -1.61 -18.21 -2.67
CA THR A 68 -1.02 -18.60 -1.41
C THR A 68 -0.78 -20.10 -1.43
N GLY A 69 0.48 -20.53 -1.50
CA GLY A 69 0.85 -21.94 -1.51
C GLY A 69 2.36 -22.12 -1.63
N PRO A 70 2.83 -23.32 -2.02
CA PRO A 70 4.23 -23.56 -2.32
C PRO A 70 4.75 -22.55 -3.36
N PRO A 71 6.02 -22.12 -3.29
CA PRO A 71 6.61 -21.25 -4.31
C PRO A 71 6.45 -21.89 -5.69
N GLN A 72 5.92 -21.14 -6.65
CA GLN A 72 5.78 -21.59 -8.03
C GLN A 72 6.57 -20.64 -8.94
N ALA A 73 7.20 -21.18 -9.98
CA ALA A 73 7.94 -20.38 -10.96
C ALA A 73 7.02 -19.71 -11.99
N SER A 74 5.78 -20.18 -12.10
CA SER A 74 4.78 -19.71 -13.07
C SER A 74 3.79 -18.72 -12.43
N THR A 75 3.34 -17.74 -13.22
CA THR A 75 2.18 -16.90 -12.90
C THR A 75 0.85 -17.64 -13.09
N TRP A 76 0.88 -18.77 -13.80
CA TRP A 76 -0.29 -19.63 -14.01
C TRP A 76 -0.45 -20.64 -12.89
N VAL A 77 -1.68 -20.75 -12.40
CA VAL A 77 -2.08 -21.64 -11.31
C VAL A 77 -3.20 -22.56 -11.81
N GLU A 78 -3.05 -23.85 -11.58
CA GLU A 78 -4.12 -24.83 -11.80
C GLU A 78 -5.22 -24.64 -10.76
N VAL A 79 -6.47 -24.63 -11.21
CA VAL A 79 -7.63 -24.39 -10.35
C VAL A 79 -8.00 -25.66 -9.56
N GLU A 80 -7.76 -26.83 -10.14
CA GLU A 80 -8.08 -28.12 -9.53
C GLU A 80 -7.30 -28.34 -8.23
N GLY A 81 -8.02 -28.68 -7.15
CA GLY A 81 -7.42 -28.92 -5.83
C GLY A 81 -6.96 -27.67 -5.08
N VAL A 82 -7.25 -26.47 -5.58
CA VAL A 82 -6.93 -25.19 -4.93
C VAL A 82 -8.18 -24.58 -4.30
N LYS A 83 -8.06 -24.11 -3.05
CA LYS A 83 -9.15 -23.40 -2.39
C LYS A 83 -9.37 -22.05 -3.06
N LEU A 84 -10.60 -21.76 -3.49
CA LEU A 84 -10.96 -20.45 -4.03
C LEU A 84 -11.40 -19.51 -2.90
N ASP A 85 -10.62 -18.47 -2.64
CA ASP A 85 -10.96 -17.37 -1.73
C ASP A 85 -11.48 -16.19 -2.54
N VAL A 86 -12.80 -16.09 -2.68
CA VAL A 86 -13.47 -15.03 -3.43
C VAL A 86 -13.97 -13.95 -2.47
N GLN A 87 -13.46 -12.74 -2.62
CA GLN A 87 -13.86 -11.59 -1.82
C GLN A 87 -14.53 -10.52 -2.67
N THR A 88 -15.70 -10.06 -2.24
CA THR A 88 -16.46 -9.00 -2.90
C THR A 88 -16.26 -7.68 -2.19
N TYR A 89 -16.17 -6.59 -2.96
CA TYR A 89 -16.05 -5.25 -2.41
C TYR A 89 -16.72 -4.20 -3.28
N HIS A 90 -17.12 -3.09 -2.69
CA HIS A 90 -17.60 -1.90 -3.40
C HIS A 90 -16.73 -0.71 -2.99
N LEU A 91 -16.27 0.07 -3.98
CA LEU A 91 -15.48 1.27 -3.72
C LEU A 91 -16.41 2.40 -3.27
N ARG A 92 -16.23 2.85 -2.04
CA ARG A 92 -16.93 4.04 -1.54
C ARG A 92 -16.37 5.27 -2.24
N GLN A 93 -17.28 6.07 -2.81
CA GLN A 93 -16.92 7.35 -3.39
C GLN A 93 -16.52 8.34 -2.29
N PRO A 94 -15.62 9.29 -2.57
CA PRO A 94 -15.31 10.37 -1.64
C PRO A 94 -16.56 11.23 -1.46
N THR A 95 -17.23 11.10 -0.32
CA THR A 95 -18.28 12.05 0.08
C THR A 95 -17.62 13.37 0.48
N GLU A 96 -18.08 14.51 -0.03
CA GLU A 96 -17.63 15.85 0.38
C GLU A 96 -17.70 16.04 1.92
N THR A 97 -18.64 15.34 2.57
CA THR A 97 -18.84 15.31 4.03
C THR A 97 -17.97 14.30 4.79
N GLY A 98 -17.33 13.36 4.10
CA GLY A 98 -16.48 12.32 4.69
C GLY A 98 -15.11 12.83 5.16
N ASN A 99 -14.69 13.98 4.63
CA ASN A 99 -13.58 14.76 5.19
C ASN A 99 -13.97 15.49 6.50
N ARG A 100 -15.25 15.44 6.92
CA ARG A 100 -15.82 16.29 7.99
C ARG A 100 -16.72 15.59 9.03
N ARG A 101 -16.76 14.27 9.13
CA ARG A 101 -17.38 13.64 10.32
C ARG A 101 -16.38 13.61 11.47
N PHE A 102 -16.20 14.80 12.02
CA PHE A 102 -15.46 15.11 13.24
C PHE A 102 -16.20 14.54 14.44
N VAL A 103 -15.44 14.10 15.44
CA VAL A 103 -15.89 14.20 16.83
C VAL A 103 -15.99 15.71 17.08
N GLU A 104 -17.20 16.26 17.09
CA GLU A 104 -17.42 17.64 17.56
C GLU A 104 -17.17 17.65 19.07
N GLN A 105 -15.99 18.13 19.45
CA GLN A 105 -15.79 18.92 20.66
C GLN A 105 -14.49 19.74 20.50
N ASP A 106 -14.68 21.05 20.42
CA ASP A 106 -13.74 22.16 20.66
C ASP A 106 -12.35 22.14 19.99
N ASP A 107 -12.23 23.02 18.98
CA ASP A 107 -11.12 23.95 18.78
C ASP A 107 -9.66 23.43 18.75
N HIS A 108 -9.35 22.45 17.90
CA HIS A 108 -8.00 22.29 17.31
C HIS A 108 -8.10 21.60 15.93
N THR A 109 -7.34 22.09 14.94
CA THR A 109 -7.27 21.53 13.58
C THR A 109 -7.09 20.02 13.61
N SER A 110 -8.02 19.28 13.01
CA SER A 110 -8.12 17.82 13.10
C SER A 110 -6.87 17.12 12.56
N GLN A 111 -6.22 16.32 13.42
CA GLN A 111 -4.88 15.78 13.20
C GLN A 111 -4.84 14.35 12.68
N ALA A 112 -6.00 13.69 12.67
CA ALA A 112 -6.19 12.37 12.12
C ALA A 112 -7.24 12.40 11.00
N ARG A 113 -6.90 11.81 9.86
CA ARG A 113 -7.82 11.63 8.73
C ARG A 113 -8.48 10.27 8.83
N SER A 114 -9.79 10.17 8.65
CA SER A 114 -10.49 8.89 8.61
C SER A 114 -11.12 8.63 7.25
N LEU A 115 -11.00 7.39 6.76
CA LEU A 115 -11.56 6.94 5.50
C LEU A 115 -12.25 5.59 5.68
N ALA A 116 -13.51 5.48 5.28
CA ALA A 116 -14.16 4.19 5.24
C ALA A 116 -13.67 3.38 4.04
N LEU A 117 -13.28 2.12 4.28
CA LEU A 117 -12.71 1.21 3.30
C LEU A 117 -13.74 0.15 2.85
N PRO A 118 -13.57 -0.43 1.64
CA PRO A 118 -12.66 -0.01 0.57
C PRO A 118 -13.08 1.33 -0.07
N ASN A 119 -12.10 2.19 -0.35
CA ASN A 119 -12.34 3.56 -0.84
C ASN A 119 -11.78 3.77 -2.25
N ALA A 120 -12.48 4.55 -3.08
CA ALA A 120 -12.03 4.88 -4.43
C ALA A 120 -10.71 5.66 -4.47
N LEU A 121 -10.42 6.48 -3.45
CA LEU A 121 -9.18 7.27 -3.36
C LEU A 121 -7.91 6.41 -3.29
N LEU A 122 -8.03 5.15 -2.85
CA LEU A 122 -6.89 4.25 -2.65
C LEU A 122 -6.83 3.15 -3.71
N ASN A 123 -7.69 3.19 -4.74
CA ASN A 123 -7.85 2.09 -5.68
C ASN A 123 -6.56 1.74 -6.42
N ASP A 124 -5.82 2.76 -6.86
CA ASP A 124 -4.67 2.59 -7.73
C ASP A 124 -3.34 2.55 -6.95
N GLU A 125 -3.37 2.76 -5.63
CA GLU A 125 -2.15 2.83 -4.82
C GLU A 125 -1.41 1.49 -4.80
N TRP A 126 -2.13 0.38 -4.75
CA TRP A 126 -1.52 -0.96 -4.75
C TRP A 126 -0.75 -1.25 -6.04
N ASP A 127 -1.38 -1.00 -7.20
CA ASP A 127 -0.80 -1.30 -8.50
C ASP A 127 0.30 -0.28 -8.88
N SER A 128 0.28 0.90 -8.27
CA SER A 128 1.34 1.91 -8.44
C SER A 128 2.65 1.55 -7.74
N LEU A 129 2.65 0.58 -6.83
CA LEU A 129 3.83 0.22 -6.06
C LEU A 129 4.61 -0.89 -6.77
N ILE A 130 5.79 -0.54 -7.27
CA ILE A 130 6.65 -1.45 -8.02
C ILE A 130 7.87 -1.79 -7.16
N PHE A 131 7.97 -3.06 -6.81
CA PHE A 131 9.08 -3.65 -6.05
C PHE A 131 9.62 -4.86 -6.81
N ASP A 132 10.91 -5.15 -6.64
CA ASP A 132 11.55 -6.29 -7.31
C ASP A 132 11.04 -7.62 -6.76
N ASP A 133 10.86 -7.68 -5.44
CA ASP A 133 10.27 -8.82 -4.77
C ASP A 133 8.75 -8.64 -4.63
N ALA A 134 8.04 -9.75 -4.45
CA ALA A 134 6.63 -9.76 -4.04
C ALA A 134 6.43 -9.30 -2.57
N LEU A 135 7.18 -8.29 -2.13
CA LEU A 135 7.20 -7.76 -0.76
C LEU A 135 5.82 -7.30 -0.31
N PRO A 136 5.06 -6.45 -1.07
CA PRO A 136 3.71 -6.07 -0.66
C PRO A 136 2.79 -7.26 -0.49
N ALA A 137 2.80 -8.20 -1.43
CA ALA A 137 1.96 -9.40 -1.38
C ALA A 137 2.32 -10.31 -0.20
N ARG A 138 3.62 -10.52 0.06
CA ARG A 138 4.10 -11.27 1.24
C ARG A 138 3.65 -10.62 2.54
N LEU A 139 3.76 -9.30 2.65
CA LEU A 139 3.34 -8.56 3.84
C LEU A 139 1.81 -8.62 4.01
N LEU A 140 1.04 -8.41 2.95
CA LEU A 140 -0.42 -8.55 2.96
C LEU A 140 -0.85 -9.95 3.44
N ARG A 141 -0.26 -11.01 2.86
CA ARG A 141 -0.56 -12.40 3.27
C ARG A 141 -0.27 -12.61 4.75
N TYR A 142 0.85 -12.10 5.25
CA TYR A 142 1.20 -12.20 6.66
C TYR A 142 0.18 -11.47 7.55
N LEU A 143 -0.13 -10.21 7.25
CA LEU A 143 -1.08 -9.39 8.02
C LEU A 143 -2.50 -9.98 8.00
N VAL A 144 -2.98 -10.46 6.85
CA VAL A 144 -4.30 -11.09 6.72
C VAL A 144 -4.35 -12.41 7.49
N ARG A 145 -3.32 -13.25 7.39
CA ARG A 145 -3.25 -14.52 8.14
C ARG A 145 -3.19 -14.30 9.64
N MET A 146 -2.37 -13.34 10.08
CA MET A 146 -2.31 -12.91 11.48
C MET A 146 -3.71 -12.50 11.95
N ALA A 147 -4.35 -11.57 11.23
CA ALA A 147 -5.69 -11.11 11.57
C ALA A 147 -6.71 -12.26 11.58
N ALA A 148 -6.60 -13.23 10.66
CA ALA A 148 -7.47 -14.40 10.59
C ALA A 148 -7.32 -15.31 11.82
N MET A 149 -6.08 -15.67 12.20
CA MET A 149 -5.75 -16.53 13.34
C MET A 149 -6.26 -15.96 14.67
N MET A 150 -6.22 -14.64 14.83
CA MET A 150 -6.55 -13.99 16.11
C MET A 150 -8.05 -13.89 16.43
N SER A 151 -8.94 -14.30 15.53
CA SER A 151 -10.37 -14.44 15.88
C SER A 151 -10.83 -15.88 15.94
N GLN A 152 -9.89 -16.80 16.14
CA GLN A 152 -10.24 -18.12 16.60
C GLN A 152 -10.82 -17.99 18.02
N PRO A 153 -12.07 -18.43 18.27
CA PRO A 153 -12.76 -18.22 19.54
C PRO A 153 -12.01 -18.75 20.76
N ASP A 154 -11.27 -19.84 20.58
CA ASP A 154 -10.57 -20.55 21.66
C ASP A 154 -9.13 -20.08 21.87
N LEU A 155 -8.66 -19.08 21.10
CA LEU A 155 -7.31 -18.57 21.23
C LEU A 155 -7.19 -17.65 22.45
N ASN A 156 -6.50 -18.11 23.49
CA ASN A 156 -6.14 -17.25 24.61
C ASN A 156 -5.04 -16.26 24.21
N LEU A 157 -5.45 -15.05 23.84
CA LEU A 157 -4.55 -13.98 23.44
C LEU A 157 -3.55 -13.58 24.55
N ALA A 158 -3.84 -13.85 25.82
CA ALA A 158 -2.92 -13.54 26.92
C ALA A 158 -1.65 -14.41 26.91
N THR A 159 -1.65 -15.54 26.21
CA THR A 159 -0.49 -16.43 26.08
C THR A 159 0.59 -15.87 25.15
N PHE A 160 0.24 -14.94 24.27
CA PHE A 160 1.13 -14.41 23.23
C PHE A 160 1.36 -12.91 23.42
N ASN A 161 2.61 -12.47 23.33
CA ASN A 161 2.91 -11.05 23.30
C ASN A 161 2.88 -10.55 21.85
N TRP A 162 1.67 -10.23 21.36
CA TRP A 162 1.45 -9.76 20.00
C TRP A 162 0.70 -8.43 20.02
N ASN A 163 1.27 -7.37 19.43
CA ASN A 163 0.72 -6.01 19.54
C ASN A 163 -0.05 -5.55 18.28
N ARG A 164 0.03 -6.31 17.19
CA ARG A 164 -0.50 -6.06 15.84
C ARG A 164 0.04 -4.76 15.29
N LEU A 165 1.33 -4.56 15.49
CA LEU A 165 2.04 -3.36 15.10
C LEU A 165 3.11 -3.71 14.07
N CYS A 166 2.95 -3.16 12.87
CA CYS A 166 3.89 -3.31 11.76
C CYS A 166 4.59 -1.99 11.49
N LEU A 167 5.92 -1.97 11.52
CA LEU A 167 6.74 -0.83 11.17
C LEU A 167 7.40 -1.05 9.80
N LEU A 168 7.10 -0.16 8.86
CA LEU A 168 7.82 -0.05 7.60
C LEU A 168 8.92 0.98 7.76
N HIS A 169 10.19 0.60 7.55
CA HIS A 169 11.31 1.53 7.67
C HIS A 169 12.21 1.53 6.44
N GLY A 170 12.86 2.65 6.15
CA GLY A 170 13.77 2.76 5.01
C GLY A 170 13.90 4.20 4.51
N PRO A 171 14.68 4.46 3.44
CA PRO A 171 14.96 5.81 2.97
C PRO A 171 13.68 6.60 2.61
N PRO A 172 13.71 7.94 2.71
CA PRO A 172 12.56 8.78 2.35
C PRO A 172 12.21 8.63 0.86
N GLY A 173 10.91 8.68 0.55
CA GLY A 173 10.43 8.55 -0.82
C GLY A 173 10.45 7.12 -1.40
N SER A 174 10.66 6.08 -0.58
CA SER A 174 10.55 4.66 -0.99
C SER A 174 9.11 4.10 -1.03
N GLY A 175 8.10 4.94 -0.80
CA GLY A 175 6.69 4.55 -0.91
C GLY A 175 6.05 3.97 0.36
N LYS A 176 6.72 4.00 1.52
CA LYS A 176 6.22 3.44 2.81
C LYS A 176 4.78 3.86 3.16
N SER A 177 4.49 5.17 3.15
CA SER A 177 3.15 5.69 3.50
C SER A 177 2.08 5.27 2.50
N THR A 178 2.44 5.16 1.21
CA THR A 178 1.53 4.65 0.17
C THR A 178 1.33 3.14 0.32
N LEU A 179 2.37 2.39 0.69
CA LEU A 179 2.26 0.96 0.98
C LEU A 179 1.37 0.70 2.20
N CYS A 180 1.44 1.49 3.27
CA CYS A 180 0.52 1.36 4.42
C CYS A 180 -0.95 1.54 4.00
N ARG A 181 -1.26 2.58 3.22
CA ARG A 181 -2.62 2.85 2.72
C ARG A 181 -3.11 1.77 1.77
N ALA A 182 -2.25 1.32 0.85
CA ALA A 182 -2.55 0.23 -0.07
C ALA A 182 -2.78 -1.10 0.66
N LEU A 183 -1.97 -1.41 1.69
CA LEU A 183 -2.19 -2.56 2.56
C LEU A 183 -3.52 -2.44 3.29
N ALA A 184 -3.86 -1.27 3.83
CA ALA A 184 -5.12 -1.06 4.52
C ALA A 184 -6.32 -1.35 3.60
N GLN A 185 -6.31 -0.81 2.38
CA GLN A 185 -7.32 -1.08 1.35
C GLN A 185 -7.42 -2.58 1.03
N LYS A 186 -6.29 -3.26 0.76
CA LYS A 186 -6.29 -4.68 0.43
C LYS A 186 -6.71 -5.56 1.61
N MET A 187 -6.32 -5.23 2.84
CA MET A 187 -6.75 -5.95 4.04
C MET A 187 -8.26 -5.84 4.25
N ALA A 188 -8.85 -4.66 4.03
CA ALA A 188 -10.29 -4.47 4.09
C ALA A 188 -11.04 -5.34 3.07
N ILE A 189 -10.47 -5.54 1.88
CA ILE A 189 -11.03 -6.44 0.85
C ILE A 189 -10.86 -7.90 1.27
N ARG A 190 -9.63 -8.33 1.61
CA ARG A 190 -9.30 -9.73 1.94
C ARG A 190 -9.98 -10.24 3.19
N LEU A 191 -10.27 -9.36 4.15
CA LEU A 191 -10.97 -9.70 5.39
C LEU A 191 -12.47 -9.35 5.33
N GLY A 192 -13.02 -9.06 4.14
CA GLY A 192 -14.41 -8.63 3.96
C GLY A 192 -15.47 -9.71 4.23
N GLU A 193 -15.09 -10.98 4.39
CA GLU A 193 -15.97 -12.02 4.95
C GLU A 193 -16.10 -11.91 6.46
N LYS A 194 -15.00 -11.54 7.12
CA LYS A 194 -14.85 -11.54 8.56
C LYS A 194 -15.33 -10.24 9.19
N PHE A 195 -14.98 -9.12 8.57
CA PHE A 195 -15.40 -7.80 9.00
C PHE A 195 -16.39 -7.23 7.98
N ALA A 196 -17.55 -6.81 8.45
CA ALA A 196 -18.61 -6.26 7.60
C ALA A 196 -18.27 -4.85 7.11
N ALA A 197 -17.37 -4.16 7.81
CA ALA A 197 -16.89 -2.84 7.46
C ALA A 197 -15.42 -2.67 7.87
N ALA A 198 -14.74 -1.70 7.28
CA ALA A 198 -13.40 -1.31 7.67
C ALA A 198 -13.24 0.21 7.64
N ASP A 199 -12.46 0.76 8.57
CA ASP A 199 -12.01 2.15 8.59
C ASP A 199 -10.49 2.22 8.56
N LEU A 200 -9.97 3.19 7.83
CA LEU A 200 -8.60 3.68 7.91
C LEU A 200 -8.59 4.94 8.78
N VAL A 201 -7.67 5.02 9.74
CA VAL A 201 -7.37 6.22 10.51
C VAL A 201 -5.90 6.57 10.32
N GLU A 202 -5.63 7.66 9.61
CA GLU A 202 -4.29 8.14 9.32
C GLU A 202 -3.91 9.24 10.30
N ILE A 203 -2.84 9.02 11.05
CA ILE A 203 -2.29 9.93 12.04
C ILE A 203 -0.96 10.44 11.49
N ASN A 204 -0.84 11.75 11.32
CA ASN A 204 0.44 12.38 11.02
C ASN A 204 1.18 12.63 12.34
N ALA A 205 2.30 11.96 12.55
CA ALA A 205 3.03 12.05 13.81
C ALA A 205 3.52 13.48 14.10
N ASN A 206 3.91 14.24 13.08
CA ASN A 206 4.36 15.63 13.23
C ASN A 206 3.24 16.57 13.71
N ALA A 207 1.99 16.28 13.34
CA ALA A 207 0.86 17.10 13.76
C ALA A 207 0.53 16.93 15.25
N MET A 208 0.91 15.80 15.85
CA MET A 208 0.67 15.48 17.26
C MET A 208 1.64 16.17 18.21
N LEU A 209 2.77 16.69 17.69
CA LEU A 209 3.73 17.46 18.46
C LEU A 209 3.31 18.92 18.47
N SER A 210 2.66 19.37 19.54
CA SER A 210 2.33 20.78 19.74
C SER A 210 3.58 21.57 20.15
N LYS A 211 3.66 22.85 19.77
CA LYS A 211 4.67 23.79 20.28
C LYS A 211 4.42 24.22 21.74
N TYR A 212 3.25 23.89 22.29
CA TYR A 212 2.85 24.22 23.65
C TYR A 212 3.07 23.03 24.59
N PHE A 213 3.59 23.33 25.78
CA PHE A 213 3.97 22.35 26.80
C PHE A 213 2.78 21.50 27.26
N GLY A 214 2.91 20.17 27.23
CA GLY A 214 1.89 19.23 27.71
C GLY A 214 0.62 19.03 26.86
N GLU A 215 0.43 19.75 25.75
CA GLU A 215 -0.72 19.57 24.84
C GLU A 215 -0.59 18.29 23.98
N SER A 216 0.61 17.95 23.52
CA SER A 216 0.90 16.75 22.73
C SER A 216 0.37 15.46 23.37
N GLY A 217 0.45 15.34 24.70
CA GLY A 217 0.00 14.15 25.42
C GLY A 217 -1.53 13.97 25.38
N LYS A 218 -2.28 15.04 25.67
CA LYS A 218 -3.76 15.03 25.63
C LYS A 218 -4.29 14.76 24.22
N LEU A 219 -3.56 15.26 23.24
CA LEU A 219 -3.88 15.15 21.83
C LEU A 219 -3.71 13.74 21.29
N ILE A 220 -2.60 13.08 21.67
CA ILE A 220 -2.40 11.65 21.43
C ILE A 220 -3.53 10.86 22.11
N GLU A 221 -3.82 11.13 23.38
CA GLU A 221 -4.88 10.43 24.13
C GLU A 221 -6.26 10.55 23.44
N SER A 222 -6.69 11.78 23.14
CA SER A 222 -7.95 12.06 22.43
C SER A 222 -8.05 11.37 21.07
N THR A 223 -6.95 11.39 20.29
CA THR A 223 -6.92 10.75 18.96
C THR A 223 -7.12 9.24 19.08
N PHE A 224 -6.42 8.59 20.01
CA PHE A 224 -6.53 7.15 20.21
C PHE A 224 -7.86 6.76 20.86
N ASP A 225 -8.45 7.59 21.73
CA ASP A 225 -9.81 7.40 22.23
C ASP A 225 -10.83 7.37 21.07
N GLY A 226 -10.69 8.24 20.07
CA GLY A 226 -11.49 8.20 18.85
C GLY A 226 -11.29 6.91 18.02
N VAL A 227 -10.08 6.35 18.01
CA VAL A 227 -9.80 5.04 17.39
C VAL A 227 -10.52 3.92 18.15
N MET A 228 -10.43 3.92 19.49
CA MET A 228 -11.09 2.91 20.32
C MET A 228 -12.60 2.96 20.21
N GLU A 229 -13.20 4.15 20.14
CA GLU A 229 -14.64 4.30 19.91
C GLU A 229 -15.07 3.60 18.61
N ARG A 230 -14.31 3.76 17.53
CA ARG A 230 -14.57 3.08 16.25
C ARG A 230 -14.40 1.56 16.35
N ALA A 231 -13.45 1.12 17.17
CA ALA A 231 -13.14 -0.28 17.37
C ALA A 231 -14.11 -1.00 18.33
N LYS A 232 -15.01 -0.28 19.04
CA LYS A 232 -16.06 -0.89 19.86
C LYS A 232 -16.99 -1.81 19.06
N ASP A 233 -17.22 -1.49 17.79
CA ASP A 233 -17.89 -2.41 16.87
C ASP A 233 -16.92 -3.51 16.45
N GLY A 234 -16.96 -4.66 17.13
CA GLY A 234 -16.12 -5.81 16.83
C GLY A 234 -16.30 -6.40 15.42
N LYS A 235 -17.37 -6.04 14.70
CA LYS A 235 -17.58 -6.44 13.29
C LYS A 235 -16.88 -5.52 12.29
N LYS A 236 -16.24 -4.45 12.78
CA LYS A 236 -15.55 -3.46 11.98
C LYS A 236 -14.03 -3.54 12.20
N LEU A 237 -13.29 -3.69 11.12
CA LEU A 237 -11.83 -3.62 11.12
C LEU A 237 -11.38 -2.16 11.20
N VAL A 238 -10.48 -1.83 12.12
CA VAL A 238 -9.88 -0.49 12.21
C VAL A 238 -8.39 -0.60 11.93
N ILE A 239 -7.94 0.04 10.87
CA ILE A 239 -6.52 0.10 10.49
C ILE A 239 -6.01 1.50 10.81
N VAL A 240 -5.07 1.58 11.74
CA VAL A 240 -4.42 2.84 12.13
C VAL A 240 -3.11 2.95 11.37
N VAL A 241 -2.90 4.05 10.66
CA VAL A 241 -1.63 4.37 10.00
C VAL A 241 -0.99 5.54 10.73
N ILE A 242 0.23 5.37 11.23
CA ILE A 242 1.02 6.43 11.87
C ILE A 242 2.24 6.70 10.98
N ASP A 243 2.24 7.85 10.30
CA ASP A 243 3.31 8.23 9.38
C ASP A 243 4.42 8.99 10.13
N GLU A 244 5.68 8.69 9.81
CA GLU A 244 6.88 9.31 10.40
C GLU A 244 6.96 9.15 11.93
N VAL A 245 6.78 7.92 12.42
CA VAL A 245 6.67 7.66 13.86
C VAL A 245 7.94 8.04 14.65
N GLU A 246 9.09 8.17 13.99
CA GLU A 246 10.34 8.65 14.61
C GLU A 246 10.19 10.05 15.22
N THR A 247 9.24 10.86 14.77
CA THR A 247 9.09 12.23 15.28
C THR A 247 8.45 12.26 16.65
N ILE A 248 7.46 11.39 16.93
CA ILE A 248 6.89 11.22 18.27
C ILE A 248 7.70 10.21 19.09
N ALA A 249 8.11 9.10 18.50
CA ALA A 249 8.77 8.00 19.20
C ALA A 249 10.31 8.12 19.20
N GLY A 250 10.85 9.34 19.20
CA GLY A 250 12.28 9.60 19.13
C GLY A 250 13.07 9.12 20.36
N SER A 251 14.28 8.60 20.13
CA SER A 251 15.19 8.06 21.14
C SER A 251 15.91 9.17 21.92
N ARG A 252 15.96 8.98 23.26
CA ARG A 252 16.58 9.87 24.26
C ARG A 252 18.04 10.28 23.97
N LYS A 253 18.79 9.50 23.19
CA LYS A 253 20.24 9.68 23.00
C LYS A 253 20.62 10.82 22.05
N MET A 254 19.71 11.28 21.18
CA MET A 254 20.00 12.36 20.23
C MET A 254 19.59 13.76 20.73
N ALA A 255 18.86 13.85 21.84
CA ALA A 255 18.31 15.10 22.38
C ALA A 255 19.14 15.62 23.57
N SER A 256 20.44 15.80 23.39
CA SER A 256 21.37 16.24 24.45
C SER A 256 21.32 17.76 24.71
N GLY A 257 20.13 18.38 24.80
CA GLY A 257 20.04 19.84 24.98
C GLY A 257 18.66 20.39 25.33
N GLY A 258 18.37 20.53 26.64
CA GLY A 258 17.37 21.48 27.17
C GLY A 258 15.87 21.13 27.03
N GLY A 259 15.05 21.80 27.86
CA GLY A 259 13.58 21.75 28.06
C GLY A 259 12.67 20.96 27.10
N GLU A 260 12.86 21.07 25.79
CA GLU A 260 12.09 20.38 24.74
C GLU A 260 12.14 18.85 24.87
N CYS A 261 13.17 18.31 25.52
CA CYS A 261 13.33 16.88 25.77
C CYS A 261 12.22 16.27 26.65
N HIS A 262 11.60 17.05 27.53
CA HIS A 262 10.61 16.50 28.48
C HIS A 262 9.24 16.28 27.84
N ASP A 263 8.80 17.19 26.96
CA ASP A 263 7.53 17.07 26.25
C ASP A 263 7.56 15.95 25.20
N GLY A 264 8.66 15.86 24.45
CA GLY A 264 8.87 14.75 23.51
C GLY A 264 8.82 13.41 24.23
N LEU A 265 9.51 13.28 25.38
CA LEU A 265 9.48 12.06 26.20
C LEU A 265 8.07 11.72 26.72
N ARG A 266 7.33 12.74 27.15
CA ARG A 266 5.94 12.55 27.60
C ARG A 266 5.05 12.09 26.45
N ALA A 267 5.21 12.68 25.27
CA ALA A 267 4.49 12.27 24.06
C ALA A 267 4.82 10.81 23.68
N THR A 268 6.10 10.41 23.71
CA THR A 268 6.51 9.01 23.50
C THR A 268 5.81 8.07 24.48
N ASN A 269 5.83 8.38 25.77
CA ASN A 269 5.19 7.54 26.79
C ASN A 269 3.67 7.44 26.61
N GLN A 270 3.03 8.54 26.21
CA GLN A 270 1.59 8.54 25.90
C GLN A 270 1.28 7.71 24.66
N LEU A 271 2.10 7.80 23.62
CA LEU A 271 1.96 6.96 22.43
C LEU A 271 2.11 5.47 22.80
N LEU A 272 3.13 5.10 23.58
CA LEU A 272 3.33 3.71 24.02
C LEU A 272 2.12 3.19 24.82
N THR A 273 1.61 4.01 25.74
CA THR A 273 0.42 3.69 26.55
C THR A 273 -0.81 3.51 25.66
N ALA A 274 -1.00 4.38 24.66
CA ALA A 274 -2.11 4.29 23.73
C ALA A 274 -2.03 3.02 22.85
N LEU A 275 -0.84 2.66 22.37
CA LEU A 275 -0.61 1.41 21.64
C LEU A 275 -0.88 0.17 22.51
N ASP A 276 -0.47 0.20 23.78
CA ASP A 276 -0.78 -0.85 24.74
C ASP A 276 -2.27 -0.98 25.00
N ARG A 277 -3.07 0.09 24.92
CA ARG A 277 -4.54 0.00 24.98
C ARG A 277 -5.11 -0.67 23.72
N LEU A 278 -4.62 -0.28 22.55
CA LEU A 278 -5.07 -0.85 21.28
C LEU A 278 -4.84 -2.36 21.19
N ARG A 279 -3.77 -2.89 21.82
CA ARG A 279 -3.42 -4.34 21.82
C ARG A 279 -4.57 -5.27 22.25
N HIS A 280 -5.51 -4.78 23.05
CA HIS A 280 -6.61 -5.59 23.56
C HIS A 280 -7.79 -5.70 22.57
N LEU A 281 -7.77 -4.93 21.49
CA LEU A 281 -8.86 -4.89 20.50
C LEU A 281 -8.56 -5.76 19.28
N PRO A 282 -9.13 -6.98 19.15
CA PRO A 282 -8.77 -7.95 18.10
C PRO A 282 -9.02 -7.47 16.66
N ASN A 283 -9.82 -6.43 16.50
CA ASN A 283 -10.19 -5.79 15.25
C ASN A 283 -9.36 -4.53 14.93
N VAL A 284 -8.26 -4.27 15.66
CA VAL A 284 -7.37 -3.12 15.41
C VAL A 284 -5.99 -3.59 14.95
N ILE A 285 -5.51 -3.00 13.86
CA ILE A 285 -4.16 -3.23 13.32
C ILE A 285 -3.47 -1.89 13.10
N THR A 286 -2.24 -1.75 13.58
CA THR A 286 -1.46 -0.52 13.48
C THR A 286 -0.31 -0.69 12.49
N LEU A 287 -0.24 0.18 11.50
CA LEU A 287 0.83 0.28 10.53
C LEU A 287 1.58 1.60 10.79
N CYS A 288 2.89 1.53 10.95
CA CYS A 288 3.74 2.67 11.20
C CYS A 288 4.76 2.80 10.07
N THR A 289 5.18 4.03 9.76
CA THR A 289 6.32 4.26 8.86
C THR A 289 7.45 4.94 9.61
N SER A 290 8.68 4.73 9.15
CA SER A 290 9.82 5.53 9.58
C SER A 290 10.91 5.70 8.52
N ASN A 291 11.52 6.88 8.47
CA ASN A 291 12.72 7.12 7.66
C ASN A 291 14.01 6.77 8.41
N MET A 292 13.99 6.75 9.75
CA MET A 292 15.17 6.61 10.60
C MET A 292 14.89 5.65 11.75
N ILE A 293 14.97 4.34 11.49
CA ILE A 293 14.70 3.32 12.52
C ILE A 293 15.64 3.44 13.74
N GLU A 294 16.89 3.87 13.53
CA GLU A 294 17.89 4.05 14.59
C GLU A 294 17.55 5.21 15.53
N ALA A 295 16.74 6.17 15.06
CA ALA A 295 16.28 7.30 15.84
C ALA A 295 15.07 6.96 16.72
N ILE A 296 14.45 5.78 16.58
CA ILE A 296 13.26 5.37 17.34
C ILE A 296 13.67 4.84 18.73
N ASP A 297 12.87 5.17 19.75
CA ASP A 297 13.04 4.66 21.10
C ASP A 297 12.92 3.12 21.15
N PRO A 298 13.86 2.43 21.81
CA PRO A 298 13.84 0.97 21.91
C PRO A 298 12.53 0.39 22.47
N ALA A 299 11.86 1.08 23.40
CA ALA A 299 10.60 0.62 23.99
C ALA A 299 9.45 0.60 22.97
N PHE A 300 9.49 1.47 21.94
CA PHE A 300 8.59 1.38 20.80
C PHE A 300 8.94 0.17 19.94
N LEU A 301 10.23 -0.01 19.62
CA LEU A 301 10.70 -1.12 18.79
C LEU A 301 10.42 -2.49 19.40
N ASP A 302 10.40 -2.61 20.73
CA ASP A 302 10.03 -3.85 21.43
C ASP A 302 8.54 -4.20 21.28
N ARG A 303 7.69 -3.22 20.97
CA ARG A 303 6.26 -3.43 20.69
C ARG A 303 5.96 -3.75 19.23
N VAL A 304 6.91 -3.56 18.33
CA VAL A 304 6.74 -3.83 16.90
C VAL A 304 6.86 -5.33 16.63
N ASP A 305 5.79 -5.98 16.18
CA ASP A 305 5.84 -7.40 15.81
C ASP A 305 6.53 -7.61 14.45
N ILE A 306 6.36 -6.67 13.52
CA ILE A 306 6.92 -6.75 12.17
C ILE A 306 7.75 -5.50 11.89
N LYS A 307 9.07 -5.67 11.74
CA LYS A 307 10.00 -4.63 11.28
C LYS A 307 10.36 -4.94 9.83
N GLN A 308 9.71 -4.28 8.86
CA GLN A 308 9.94 -4.51 7.44
C GLN A 308 10.75 -3.36 6.85
N TYR A 309 11.96 -3.68 6.38
CA TYR A 309 12.77 -2.75 5.60
C TYR A 309 12.21 -2.59 4.19
N ILE A 310 12.06 -1.35 3.73
CA ILE A 310 11.64 -0.99 2.37
C ILE A 310 12.86 -0.37 1.67
N PRO A 311 13.54 -1.11 0.78
CA PRO A 311 14.74 -0.63 0.11
C PRO A 311 14.42 0.49 -0.91
N SER A 312 15.47 1.18 -1.34
CA SER A 312 15.40 1.96 -2.59
C SER A 312 15.15 1.01 -3.78
N PRO A 313 14.43 1.47 -4.83
CA PRO A 313 14.09 0.61 -5.96
C PRO A 313 15.35 0.16 -6.73
N SER A 314 15.40 -1.10 -7.17
CA SER A 314 16.49 -1.56 -8.04
C SER A 314 16.34 -1.01 -9.46
N THR A 315 17.36 -1.18 -10.30
CA THR A 315 17.32 -0.85 -11.73
C THR A 315 16.08 -1.42 -12.44
N SER A 316 15.66 -2.64 -12.12
CA SER A 316 14.47 -3.27 -12.72
C SER A 316 13.18 -2.56 -12.29
N ALA A 317 13.01 -2.33 -10.98
CA ALA A 317 11.89 -1.56 -10.46
C ALA A 317 11.86 -0.13 -11.03
N ILE A 318 13.00 0.56 -11.14
CA ILE A 318 13.11 1.90 -11.72
C ILE A 318 12.68 1.90 -13.19
N TYR A 319 13.16 0.95 -13.98
CA TYR A 319 12.75 0.80 -15.38
C TYR A 319 11.23 0.64 -15.49
N ASN A 320 10.64 -0.23 -14.67
CA ASN A 320 9.20 -0.47 -14.66
C ASN A 320 8.40 0.76 -14.17
N ILE A 321 8.94 1.55 -13.24
CA ILE A 321 8.36 2.84 -12.84
C ILE A 321 8.30 3.78 -14.04
N PHE A 322 9.43 4.00 -14.73
CA PHE A 322 9.43 4.88 -15.90
C PHE A 322 8.56 4.35 -17.03
N ARG A 323 8.62 3.04 -17.31
CA ARG A 323 7.75 2.36 -18.27
C ARG A 323 6.27 2.62 -17.96
N SER A 324 5.86 2.49 -16.69
CA SER A 324 4.48 2.76 -16.27
C SER A 324 4.08 4.21 -16.52
N CYS A 325 4.97 5.16 -16.22
CA CYS A 325 4.73 6.59 -16.47
C CYS A 325 4.64 6.90 -17.97
N LEU A 326 5.54 6.36 -18.79
CA LEU A 326 5.54 6.57 -20.23
C LEU A 326 4.30 5.95 -20.90
N ASN A 327 3.91 4.74 -20.51
CA ASN A 327 2.69 4.11 -21.04
C ASN A 327 1.44 4.90 -20.64
N GLU A 328 1.38 5.50 -19.45
CA GLU A 328 0.29 6.39 -19.07
C GLU A 328 0.26 7.67 -19.93
N LEU A 329 1.43 8.22 -20.28
CA LEU A 329 1.56 9.36 -21.19
C LEU A 329 1.18 9.00 -22.64
N ILE A 330 1.45 7.77 -23.08
CA ILE A 330 0.99 7.23 -24.36
C ILE A 330 -0.54 7.07 -24.34
N ARG A 331 -1.09 6.43 -23.30
CA ARG A 331 -2.52 6.21 -23.11
C ARG A 331 -3.31 7.52 -23.10
N SER A 332 -2.75 8.57 -22.51
CA SER A 332 -3.33 9.92 -22.47
C SER A 332 -3.06 10.76 -23.72
N LYS A 333 -2.39 10.19 -24.74
CA LYS A 333 -2.06 10.83 -26.03
C LYS A 333 -1.14 12.06 -25.91
N LEU A 334 -0.37 12.15 -24.83
CA LEU A 334 0.72 13.13 -24.69
C LEU A 334 1.99 12.66 -25.43
N ILE A 335 2.17 11.35 -25.52
CA ILE A 335 3.19 10.68 -26.32
C ILE A 335 2.52 9.90 -27.46
N THR A 336 3.11 9.96 -28.65
CA THR A 336 2.77 9.15 -29.82
C THR A 336 3.74 7.99 -29.93
N ALA A 337 3.19 6.79 -29.93
CA ALA A 337 3.91 5.52 -30.08
C ALA A 337 2.96 4.50 -30.73
N ASP A 338 3.49 3.62 -31.57
CA ASP A 338 2.71 2.55 -32.21
C ASP A 338 2.38 1.43 -31.21
N ASP A 339 3.33 1.12 -30.33
CA ASP A 339 3.24 0.10 -29.30
C ASP A 339 3.59 0.66 -27.91
N ASP A 340 3.21 -0.10 -26.88
CA ASP A 340 3.65 0.13 -25.50
C ASP A 340 5.18 0.07 -25.40
N VAL A 341 5.74 0.80 -24.43
CA VAL A 341 7.17 0.67 -24.10
C VAL A 341 7.48 -0.80 -23.77
N PRO A 342 8.53 -1.41 -24.35
CA PRO A 342 8.83 -2.82 -24.16
C PRO A 342 9.13 -3.15 -22.70
N THR A 343 9.04 -4.43 -22.32
CA THR A 343 9.49 -4.88 -21.01
C THR A 343 11.01 -4.94 -20.96
N LEU A 344 11.60 -4.93 -19.74
CA LEU A 344 13.05 -5.04 -19.59
C LEU A 344 13.58 -6.34 -20.22
N ALA A 345 12.86 -7.45 -20.04
CA ALA A 345 13.22 -8.73 -20.65
C ALA A 345 13.21 -8.68 -22.19
N THR A 346 12.17 -8.08 -22.78
CA THR A 346 12.08 -7.91 -24.24
C THR A 346 13.21 -7.02 -24.75
N THR A 347 13.47 -5.92 -24.04
CA THR A 347 14.58 -5.00 -24.35
C THR A 347 15.93 -5.73 -24.36
N HIS A 348 16.16 -6.63 -23.39
CA HIS A 348 17.38 -7.45 -23.36
C HIS A 348 17.46 -8.47 -24.49
N MET A 349 16.33 -9.05 -24.92
CA MET A 349 16.31 -10.00 -26.03
C MET A 349 16.59 -9.33 -27.39
N THR A 350 16.13 -8.09 -27.58
CA THR A 350 16.31 -7.31 -28.82
C THR A 350 17.57 -6.45 -28.82
N LEU A 351 18.50 -6.65 -27.87
CA LEU A 351 19.74 -5.87 -27.74
C LEU A 351 20.59 -5.84 -29.01
N HIS A 352 20.55 -6.92 -29.79
CA HIS A 352 21.34 -7.06 -31.01
C HIS A 352 20.82 -6.18 -32.16
N ASP A 353 19.57 -5.71 -32.10
CA ASP A 353 18.90 -5.05 -33.22
C ASP A 353 19.05 -3.52 -33.20
N SER A 354 19.07 -2.89 -32.02
CA SER A 354 19.30 -1.43 -31.90
C SER A 354 19.66 -0.98 -30.48
N LEU A 355 20.93 -0.57 -30.31
CA LEU A 355 21.44 0.11 -29.11
C LEU A 355 20.86 1.51 -28.92
N GLU A 356 20.13 2.04 -29.91
CA GLU A 356 19.49 3.37 -29.85
C GLU A 356 17.99 3.28 -29.54
N SER A 357 17.45 2.08 -29.34
CA SER A 357 16.03 1.91 -29.02
C SER A 357 15.65 2.61 -27.72
N ALA A 358 14.44 3.20 -27.68
CA ALA A 358 13.86 3.81 -26.48
C ALA A 358 13.92 2.90 -25.25
N GLY A 359 13.69 1.59 -25.43
CA GLY A 359 13.79 0.60 -24.36
C GLY A 359 15.20 0.50 -23.77
N PHE A 360 16.24 0.41 -24.60
CA PHE A 360 17.62 0.31 -24.12
C PHE A 360 18.11 1.61 -23.48
N ARG A 361 17.78 2.75 -24.08
CA ARG A 361 18.06 4.06 -23.51
C ARG A 361 17.42 4.23 -22.13
N LEU A 362 16.17 3.80 -21.99
CA LEU A 362 15.46 3.79 -20.71
C LEU A 362 16.13 2.89 -19.66
N SER A 363 16.68 1.73 -20.05
CA SER A 363 17.41 0.87 -19.11
C SER A 363 18.70 1.53 -18.63
N LYS A 364 19.41 2.28 -19.49
CA LYS A 364 20.60 3.05 -19.08
C LYS A 364 20.25 4.20 -18.14
N VAL A 365 19.14 4.89 -18.37
CA VAL A 365 18.60 5.88 -17.42
C VAL A 365 18.30 5.24 -16.06
N ALA A 366 17.65 4.07 -16.06
CA ALA A 366 17.34 3.35 -14.83
C ALA A 366 18.60 2.91 -14.05
N GLU A 367 19.64 2.42 -14.74
CA GLU A 367 20.94 2.09 -14.16
C GLU A 367 21.57 3.32 -13.47
N LYS A 368 21.54 4.48 -14.14
CA LYS A 368 22.05 5.73 -13.60
C LYS A 368 21.28 6.16 -12.36
N CYS A 369 19.94 6.14 -12.39
CA CYS A 369 19.12 6.48 -11.23
C CYS A 369 19.36 5.55 -10.04
N ALA A 370 19.57 4.24 -10.28
CA ALA A 370 19.89 3.28 -9.22
C ALA A 370 21.23 3.62 -8.55
N LYS A 371 22.26 3.98 -9.34
CA LYS A 371 23.59 4.35 -8.83
C LYS A 371 23.56 5.55 -7.88
N PHE A 372 22.66 6.50 -8.11
CA PHE A 372 22.50 7.71 -7.28
C PHE A 372 21.36 7.61 -6.25
N ALA A 373 20.81 6.40 -6.04
CA ALA A 373 19.75 6.13 -5.08
C ALA A 373 18.56 7.12 -5.18
N VAL A 374 18.13 7.41 -6.42
CA VAL A 374 17.02 8.34 -6.67
C VAL A 374 15.72 7.77 -6.07
N SER A 375 15.01 8.58 -5.28
CA SER A 375 13.80 8.13 -4.57
C SER A 375 12.63 7.85 -5.53
N GLY A 376 11.75 6.91 -5.19
CA GLY A 376 10.53 6.61 -5.96
C GLY A 376 9.66 7.85 -6.24
N ARG A 377 9.57 8.77 -5.28
CA ARG A 377 8.89 10.07 -5.44
C ARG A 377 9.52 10.90 -6.56
N THR A 378 10.84 11.00 -6.58
CA THR A 378 11.57 11.71 -7.63
C THR A 378 11.42 11.00 -8.98
N LEU A 379 11.52 9.68 -9.01
CA LEU A 379 11.38 8.88 -10.24
C LEU A 379 10.03 9.10 -10.92
N ARG A 380 8.94 9.15 -10.18
CA ARG A 380 7.60 9.42 -10.74
C ARG A 380 7.42 10.88 -11.21
N ARG A 381 8.24 11.82 -10.72
CA ARG A 381 8.23 13.23 -11.14
C ARG A 381 9.00 13.46 -12.45
N LEU A 382 10.12 12.75 -12.65
CA LEU A 382 11.08 13.02 -13.72
C LEU A 382 10.50 12.94 -15.14
N PRO A 383 9.64 11.96 -15.53
CA PRO A 383 9.09 11.91 -16.89
C PRO A 383 8.31 13.16 -17.28
N VAL A 384 7.44 13.63 -16.37
CA VAL A 384 6.63 14.83 -16.61
C VAL A 384 7.51 16.09 -16.60
N LEU A 385 8.46 16.17 -15.66
CA LEU A 385 9.40 17.28 -15.57
C LEU A 385 10.26 17.39 -16.84
N GLY A 386 10.76 16.26 -17.35
CA GLY A 386 11.58 16.21 -18.55
C GLY A 386 10.79 16.69 -19.76
N LEU A 387 9.58 16.18 -19.96
CA LEU A 387 8.70 16.66 -21.04
C LEU A 387 8.43 18.16 -20.94
N ALA A 388 8.02 18.65 -19.76
CA ALA A 388 7.71 20.06 -19.56
C ALA A 388 8.92 21.00 -19.77
N THR A 389 10.14 20.53 -19.48
CA THR A 389 11.35 21.36 -19.54
C THR A 389 12.00 21.34 -20.92
N TYR A 390 12.02 20.18 -21.60
CA TYR A 390 12.82 19.99 -22.80
C TYR A 390 12.01 19.75 -24.08
N THR A 391 10.69 19.62 -23.97
CA THR A 391 9.83 19.49 -25.14
C THR A 391 8.86 20.67 -25.22
N TRP A 392 8.56 21.12 -26.43
CA TRP A 392 7.63 22.21 -26.71
C TRP A 392 6.74 21.82 -27.88
N GLY A 393 5.44 22.11 -27.80
CA GLY A 393 4.48 21.90 -28.89
C GLY A 393 3.57 20.68 -28.73
N ALA A 394 3.11 20.12 -29.86
CA ALA A 394 2.15 19.01 -29.93
C ALA A 394 2.68 17.68 -29.34
N ALA A 395 1.87 16.61 -29.42
CA ALA A 395 2.22 15.29 -28.90
C ALA A 395 3.62 14.84 -29.36
N GLN A 396 4.42 14.37 -28.42
CA GLN A 396 5.84 14.04 -28.64
C GLN A 396 5.99 12.58 -29.06
N THR A 397 7.05 12.22 -29.78
CA THR A 397 7.36 10.80 -30.04
C THR A 397 7.93 10.14 -28.78
N LEU A 398 7.85 8.81 -28.69
CA LEU A 398 8.47 8.07 -27.58
C LEU A 398 9.97 8.35 -27.44
N ASP A 399 10.71 8.41 -28.56
CA ASP A 399 12.15 8.70 -28.54
C ASP A 399 12.45 10.09 -27.97
N ASN A 400 11.66 11.10 -28.34
CA ASN A 400 11.81 12.45 -27.79
C ASN A 400 11.50 12.49 -26.29
N ALA A 401 10.49 11.73 -25.85
CA ALA A 401 10.13 11.64 -24.44
C ALA A 401 11.25 10.98 -23.60
N VAL A 402 11.87 9.91 -24.11
CA VAL A 402 13.02 9.26 -23.46
C VAL A 402 14.23 10.20 -23.44
N ALA A 403 14.51 10.91 -24.53
CA ALA A 403 15.58 11.91 -24.57
C ALA A 403 15.36 13.06 -23.58
N ALA A 404 14.12 13.51 -23.40
CA ALA A 404 13.77 14.53 -22.42
C ALA A 404 13.94 14.01 -20.98
N LEU A 405 13.56 12.75 -20.72
CA LEU A 405 13.77 12.09 -19.44
C LEU A 405 15.26 11.95 -19.10
N GLU A 406 16.10 11.56 -20.07
CA GLU A 406 17.56 11.48 -19.91
C GLU A 406 18.15 12.80 -19.41
N LYS A 407 17.80 13.92 -20.07
CA LYS A 407 18.25 15.26 -19.67
C LYS A 407 17.77 15.65 -18.27
N ALA A 408 16.53 15.32 -17.92
CA ALA A 408 15.98 15.59 -16.60
C ALA A 408 16.72 14.80 -15.51
N VAL A 409 17.03 13.53 -15.79
CA VAL A 409 17.79 12.67 -14.89
C VAL A 409 19.23 13.16 -14.75
N GLU A 410 19.84 13.63 -15.83
CA GLU A 410 21.16 14.26 -15.79
C GLU A 410 21.21 15.45 -14.84
N GLN A 411 20.26 16.38 -14.96
CA GLN A 411 20.19 17.53 -14.06
C GLN A 411 19.92 17.14 -12.61
N GLU A 412 18.98 16.23 -12.35
CA GLU A 412 18.69 15.76 -11.00
C GLU A 412 19.90 15.06 -10.37
N VAL A 413 20.63 14.25 -11.14
CA VAL A 413 21.85 13.58 -10.67
C VAL A 413 22.98 14.56 -10.41
N LEU A 414 23.17 15.57 -11.28
CA LEU A 414 24.17 16.62 -11.07
C LEU A 414 23.91 17.39 -9.76
N SER A 415 22.64 17.78 -9.53
CA SER A 415 22.25 18.50 -8.30
C SER A 415 22.43 17.70 -7.00
N ARG A 416 22.64 16.38 -7.09
CA ARG A 416 22.90 15.49 -5.95
C ARG A 416 24.39 15.19 -5.74
N ALA A 417 25.22 15.50 -6.72
CA ALA A 417 26.66 15.31 -6.66
C ALA A 417 27.40 16.56 -6.14
N GLU A 418 26.75 17.73 -6.26
CA GLU A 418 27.09 18.99 -5.57
C GLU A 418 26.60 18.96 -4.12
#